data_AF-A0A9P4K3P4-F1
#
_entry.id   AF-A0A9P4K3P4-F1
#
_cell.length_a   1.000
_cell.length_b   1.000
_cell.length_c   1.000
_cell.angle_alpha   90.00
_cell.angle_beta   90.00
_cell.angle_gamma   90.00
#
_symmetry.space_group_name_H-M   'P 1'
#
loop_
_entity.id
_entity.type
_entity.pdbx_description
1 polymer ?
#
loop_
_entity_poly.entity_id
_entity_poly.type
_entity_poly.pdbx_seq_one_letter_code
_entity_poly.pdbx_strand_id
1 'polypeptide(L)'
;MEERTKVWPGILTYAQIFSKIIPGKIGTLTCRGEFEGLKAIHLACGHVPEPYRWGTFTDRGTENGFLIVEFLRIMKQPADPDSLATILADLHRKSRSPTGKFGFHISTCHTLNIQAINFWTDSWCELFSSHFSHILSLAETGLQWPNFDQISQLVLHKVVPRLLLPLQSDGRTIKPVLVHGDCWDGNTAITADGRAVFYDVAAFYGHNEYDLGDWRAPRHAVSNEAYVNAYKKKIPPSEPGLTPDPLTVEVLADAIFSGRLGQSEFALLVNLEYLQCSFCSRFNTEGNASCSIPNIFSGNDY
;
A
#
# COMPACT_ATOMS: atom_id res chain seq x y z
N MET A 1 -61.02 -21.75 0.31
CA MET A 1 -59.72 -21.45 0.96
C MET A 1 -59.15 -20.27 0.22
N GLU A 2 -59.07 -19.12 0.88
CA GLU A 2 -58.49 -17.89 0.34
C GLU A 2 -56.99 -18.09 0.07
N GLU A 3 -56.57 -17.89 -1.17
CA GLU A 3 -55.16 -17.73 -1.53
C GLU A 3 -54.84 -16.24 -1.44
N ARG A 4 -54.33 -15.79 -0.28
CA ARG A 4 -53.80 -14.43 -0.11
C ARG A 4 -52.30 -14.43 -0.40
N THR A 5 -51.93 -14.31 -1.66
CA THR A 5 -50.59 -13.86 -2.05
C THR A 5 -50.43 -12.40 -1.65
N LYS A 6 -49.72 -12.16 -0.54
CA LYS A 6 -49.18 -10.82 -0.22
C LYS A 6 -48.11 -10.47 -1.26
N VAL A 7 -48.49 -9.71 -2.28
CA VAL A 7 -47.55 -9.05 -3.18
C VAL A 7 -47.10 -7.77 -2.51
N TRP A 8 -45.82 -7.68 -2.14
CA TRP A 8 -45.20 -6.44 -1.71
C TRP A 8 -44.84 -5.61 -2.95
N PRO A 9 -45.38 -4.40 -3.14
CA PRO A 9 -44.99 -3.53 -4.23
C PRO A 9 -43.69 -2.82 -3.84
N GLY A 10 -42.58 -3.56 -3.85
CA GLY A 10 -41.25 -3.00 -3.84
C GLY A 10 -40.65 -3.22 -5.22
N ILE A 11 -40.22 -2.15 -5.88
CA ILE A 11 -39.31 -2.27 -7.02
C ILE A 11 -38.06 -2.96 -6.46
N LEU A 12 -37.95 -4.28 -6.65
CA LEU A 12 -36.71 -5.00 -6.42
C LEU A 12 -35.75 -4.58 -7.54
N THR A 13 -35.02 -3.48 -7.32
CA THR A 13 -33.79 -3.26 -8.08
C THR A 13 -32.84 -4.38 -7.69
N TYR A 14 -32.58 -5.33 -8.59
CA TYR A 14 -31.55 -6.34 -8.38
C TYR A 14 -30.20 -5.63 -8.24
N ALA A 15 -29.69 -5.50 -7.02
CA ALA A 15 -28.32 -5.05 -6.82
C ALA A 15 -27.38 -6.19 -7.26
N GLN A 16 -26.49 -5.91 -8.21
CA GLN A 16 -25.44 -6.84 -8.57
C GLN A 16 -24.34 -6.77 -7.51
N ILE A 17 -23.90 -7.93 -7.02
CA ILE A 17 -22.86 -8.04 -5.99
C ILE A 17 -21.64 -8.77 -6.56
N PHE A 18 -20.47 -8.42 -6.05
CA PHE A 18 -19.24 -9.16 -6.26
C PHE A 18 -18.85 -9.86 -4.95
N SER A 19 -18.40 -11.11 -5.04
CA SER A 19 -18.02 -11.91 -3.87
C SER A 19 -16.62 -12.49 -4.06
N LYS A 20 -15.76 -12.28 -3.05
CA LYS A 20 -14.46 -12.95 -2.92
C LYS A 20 -14.56 -14.05 -1.87
N ILE A 21 -13.94 -15.19 -2.15
CA ILE A 21 -13.76 -16.29 -1.20
C ILE A 21 -12.26 -16.58 -1.16
N ILE A 22 -11.67 -16.52 0.04
CA ILE A 22 -10.24 -16.75 0.23
C ILE A 22 -10.07 -17.89 1.25
N PRO A 23 -9.37 -18.97 0.89
CA PRO A 23 -9.26 -20.13 1.76
C PRO A 23 -8.30 -19.92 2.93
N GLY A 24 -8.57 -20.63 4.01
CA GLY A 24 -7.73 -20.67 5.21
C GLY A 24 -7.85 -19.44 6.10
N LYS A 25 -7.15 -19.51 7.24
CA LYS A 25 -7.12 -18.45 8.26
C LYS A 25 -6.64 -17.10 7.71
N ILE A 26 -5.73 -17.12 6.74
CA ILE A 26 -5.27 -15.89 6.07
C ILE A 26 -6.42 -15.23 5.30
N GLY A 27 -7.30 -16.01 4.67
CA GLY A 27 -8.47 -15.48 3.98
C GLY A 27 -9.44 -14.75 4.90
N THR A 28 -9.64 -15.26 6.13
CA THR A 28 -10.41 -14.55 7.17
C THR A 28 -9.82 -13.16 7.46
N LEU A 29 -8.50 -13.08 7.62
CA LEU A 29 -7.81 -11.81 7.91
C LEU A 29 -7.86 -10.87 6.71
N THR A 30 -7.62 -11.37 5.50
CA THR A 30 -7.66 -10.59 4.25
C THR A 30 -9.06 -10.01 4.02
N CYS A 31 -10.11 -10.82 4.08
CA CYS A 31 -11.48 -10.34 3.87
C CYS A 31 -11.90 -9.32 4.94
N ARG A 32 -11.51 -9.51 6.20
CA ARG A 32 -11.77 -8.54 7.28
C ARG A 32 -11.03 -7.22 7.04
N GLY A 33 -9.74 -7.31 6.71
CA GLY A 33 -8.87 -6.18 6.47
C GLY A 33 -9.36 -5.33 5.31
N GLU A 34 -9.66 -5.96 4.17
CA GLU A 34 -10.19 -5.30 2.99
C GLU A 34 -11.56 -4.67 3.29
N PHE A 35 -12.47 -5.36 3.99
CA PHE A 35 -13.77 -4.79 4.38
C PHE A 35 -13.63 -3.50 5.20
N GLU A 36 -12.81 -3.51 6.25
CA GLU A 36 -12.61 -2.34 7.10
C GLU A 36 -11.92 -1.20 6.34
N GLY A 37 -11.01 -1.52 5.42
CA GLY A 37 -10.38 -0.55 4.52
C GLY A 37 -11.38 0.08 3.54
N LEU A 38 -12.17 -0.74 2.84
CA LEU A 38 -13.23 -0.30 1.94
C LEU A 38 -14.23 0.58 2.68
N LYS A 39 -14.64 0.19 3.89
CA LYS A 39 -15.57 0.97 4.70
C LYS A 39 -15.01 2.34 5.05
N ALA A 40 -13.73 2.41 5.41
CA ALA A 40 -13.07 3.68 5.71
C ALA A 40 -12.95 4.58 4.47
N ILE A 41 -12.58 4.02 3.31
CA ILE A 41 -12.45 4.79 2.06
C ILE A 41 -13.82 5.22 1.52
N HIS A 42 -14.82 4.34 1.56
CA HIS A 42 -16.18 4.63 1.14
C HIS A 42 -16.76 5.80 1.95
N LEU A 43 -16.55 5.81 3.27
CA LEU A 43 -16.96 6.92 4.14
C LEU A 43 -16.20 8.23 3.84
N ALA A 44 -14.93 8.14 3.44
CA ALA A 44 -14.10 9.32 3.18
C ALA A 44 -14.40 9.99 1.83
N CYS A 45 -14.57 9.22 0.76
CA CYS A 45 -14.74 9.77 -0.60
C CYS A 45 -15.66 8.99 -1.53
N GLY A 46 -16.01 7.74 -1.22
CA GLY A 46 -16.93 6.94 -2.04
C GLY A 46 -16.34 6.40 -3.35
N HIS A 47 -15.05 6.58 -3.62
CA HIS A 47 -14.38 6.09 -4.85
C HIS A 47 -13.99 4.60 -4.79
N VAL A 48 -14.77 3.78 -4.08
CA VAL A 48 -14.56 2.33 -3.90
C VAL A 48 -15.91 1.62 -4.00
N PRO A 49 -15.96 0.31 -4.33
CA PRO A 49 -17.20 -0.44 -4.26
C PRO A 49 -17.76 -0.39 -2.84
N GLU A 50 -19.08 -0.22 -2.71
CA GLU A 50 -19.73 -0.26 -1.40
C GLU A 50 -19.51 -1.62 -0.72
N PRO A 51 -18.92 -1.66 0.49
CA PRO A 51 -18.72 -2.91 1.21
C PRO A 51 -20.00 -3.33 1.93
N TYR A 52 -20.57 -4.47 1.54
CA TYR A 52 -21.82 -4.96 2.13
C TYR A 52 -21.58 -5.84 3.35
N ARG A 53 -20.69 -6.83 3.26
CA ARG A 53 -20.43 -7.78 4.36
C ARG A 53 -19.13 -8.53 4.17
N TRP A 54 -18.48 -8.88 5.28
CA TRP A 54 -17.49 -9.95 5.32
C TRP A 54 -17.89 -11.00 6.38
N GLY A 55 -17.27 -12.18 6.33
CA GLY A 55 -17.44 -13.20 7.36
C GLY A 55 -16.61 -14.44 7.07
N THR A 56 -16.88 -15.51 7.80
CA THR A 56 -16.25 -16.81 7.62
C THR A 56 -17.27 -17.91 7.39
N PHE A 57 -16.84 -18.97 6.73
CA PHE A 57 -17.60 -20.22 6.63
C PHE A 57 -16.65 -21.41 6.52
N THR A 58 -17.10 -22.56 7.00
CA THR A 58 -16.34 -23.81 6.86
C THR A 58 -16.85 -24.60 5.67
N ASP A 59 -15.95 -24.97 4.76
CA ASP A 59 -16.22 -25.90 3.68
C ASP A 59 -15.18 -27.02 3.68
N ARG A 60 -15.64 -28.27 3.64
CA ARG A 60 -14.80 -29.48 3.68
C ARG A 60 -13.70 -29.46 4.77
N GLY A 61 -14.01 -28.91 5.94
CA GLY A 61 -13.08 -28.80 7.08
C GLY A 61 -12.07 -27.65 6.98
N THR A 62 -12.13 -26.81 5.95
CA THR A 62 -11.31 -25.60 5.82
C THR A 62 -12.14 -24.39 6.21
N GLU A 63 -11.64 -23.57 7.14
CA GLU A 63 -12.21 -22.23 7.42
C GLU A 63 -11.82 -21.29 6.28
N ASN A 64 -12.80 -20.62 5.67
CA ASN A 64 -12.62 -19.68 4.57
C ASN A 64 -13.17 -18.30 4.97
N GLY A 65 -12.51 -17.24 4.50
CA GLY A 65 -13.05 -15.88 4.56
C GLY A 65 -13.88 -15.57 3.31
N PHE A 66 -14.90 -14.73 3.46
CA PHE A 66 -15.61 -14.13 2.34
C PHE A 66 -15.80 -12.63 2.50
N LEU A 67 -15.89 -11.93 1.36
CA LEU A 67 -16.16 -10.50 1.26
C LEU A 67 -17.17 -10.27 0.14
N ILE A 68 -18.24 -9.52 0.43
CA ILE A 68 -19.31 -9.15 -0.50
C ILE A 68 -19.33 -7.62 -0.63
N VAL A 69 -19.26 -7.13 -1.86
CA VAL A 69 -19.20 -5.71 -2.21
C VAL A 69 -20.07 -5.38 -3.43
N GLU A 70 -20.25 -4.10 -3.73
CA GLU A 70 -20.85 -3.60 -4.99
C GLU A 70 -20.17 -4.23 -6.21
N PHE A 71 -20.96 -4.75 -7.16
CA PHE A 71 -20.42 -5.17 -8.45
C PHE A 71 -20.13 -3.96 -9.33
N LEU A 72 -18.85 -3.76 -9.66
CA LEU A 72 -18.42 -2.69 -10.56
C LEU A 72 -18.26 -3.23 -11.99
N ARG A 73 -19.01 -2.65 -12.93
CA ARG A 73 -18.82 -2.94 -14.36
C ARG A 73 -17.64 -2.14 -14.91
N ILE A 74 -16.46 -2.74 -14.91
CA ILE A 74 -15.22 -2.13 -15.39
C ILE A 74 -15.24 -1.99 -16.93
N MET A 75 -14.89 -0.80 -17.44
CA MET A 75 -14.77 -0.53 -18.88
C MET A 75 -13.34 -0.23 -19.31
N LYS A 76 -12.56 0.41 -18.43
CA LYS A 76 -11.16 0.75 -18.69
C LYS A 76 -10.33 0.51 -17.43
N GLN A 77 -9.18 -0.09 -17.60
CA GLN A 77 -8.23 -0.37 -16.54
C GLN A 77 -6.79 -0.25 -17.09
N PRO A 78 -5.88 0.50 -16.44
CA PRO A 78 -6.14 1.36 -15.28
C PRO A 78 -7.03 2.58 -15.61
N ALA A 79 -7.46 3.29 -14.56
CA ALA A 79 -8.00 4.64 -14.72
C ALA A 79 -6.99 5.55 -15.43
N ASP A 80 -7.43 6.57 -16.18
CA ASP A 80 -6.49 7.52 -16.80
C ASP A 80 -5.79 8.41 -15.75
N PRO A 81 -4.64 9.02 -16.09
CA PRO A 81 -3.83 9.79 -15.14
C PRO A 81 -4.59 10.87 -14.37
N ASP A 82 -5.41 11.67 -15.05
CA ASP A 82 -6.11 12.79 -14.41
C ASP A 82 -7.25 12.30 -13.52
N SER A 83 -8.00 11.29 -13.97
CA SER A 83 -9.04 10.64 -13.19
C SER A 83 -8.47 9.98 -11.93
N LEU A 84 -7.43 9.16 -12.07
CA LEU A 84 -6.77 8.47 -10.95
C LEU A 84 -6.19 9.46 -9.94
N ALA A 85 -5.46 10.46 -10.43
CA ALA A 85 -4.93 11.52 -9.56
C ALA A 85 -6.04 12.28 -8.82
N THR A 86 -7.20 12.48 -9.47
CA THR A 86 -8.34 13.18 -8.85
C THR A 86 -8.91 12.38 -7.69
N ILE A 87 -9.24 11.10 -7.89
CA ILE A 87 -9.83 10.27 -6.83
C ILE A 87 -8.84 9.99 -5.69
N LEU A 88 -7.54 9.83 -6.00
CA LEU A 88 -6.50 9.60 -4.99
C LEU A 88 -6.25 10.85 -4.15
N ALA A 89 -6.16 12.02 -4.80
CA ALA A 89 -6.03 13.28 -4.07
C ALA A 89 -7.28 13.58 -3.22
N ASP A 90 -8.47 13.21 -3.70
CA ASP A 90 -9.71 13.35 -2.95
C ASP A 90 -9.71 12.49 -1.67
N LEU A 91 -9.30 11.22 -1.78
CA LEU A 91 -9.10 10.32 -0.64
C LEU A 91 -8.11 10.90 0.38
N HIS A 92 -6.91 11.28 -0.06
CA HIS A 92 -5.87 11.79 0.84
C HIS A 92 -6.27 13.11 1.53
N ARG A 93 -7.00 13.99 0.84
CA ARG A 93 -7.47 15.26 1.41
C ARG A 93 -8.64 15.08 2.38
N LYS A 94 -9.66 14.31 1.99
CA LYS A 94 -10.90 14.17 2.78
C LYS A 94 -10.77 13.22 3.97
N SER A 95 -9.90 12.22 3.88
CA SER A 95 -9.68 11.29 4.98
C SER A 95 -9.16 11.99 6.24
N ARG A 96 -9.58 11.46 7.39
CA ARG A 96 -9.17 11.93 8.73
C ARG A 96 -8.92 10.72 9.60
N SER A 97 -7.70 10.58 10.11
CA SER A 97 -7.40 9.54 11.11
C SER A 97 -8.30 9.71 12.32
N PRO A 98 -8.98 8.64 12.79
CA PRO A 98 -9.89 8.71 13.94
C PRO A 98 -9.15 9.08 15.24
N THR A 99 -7.83 8.89 15.30
CA THR A 99 -6.97 9.21 16.43
C THR A 99 -6.09 10.44 16.18
N GLY A 100 -6.07 10.96 14.95
CA GLY A 100 -5.07 11.94 14.51
C GLY A 100 -3.67 11.35 14.31
N LYS A 101 -3.49 10.03 14.44
CA LYS A 101 -2.20 9.31 14.37
C LYS A 101 -2.10 8.41 13.14
N PHE A 102 -0.89 7.95 12.84
CA PHE A 102 -0.65 6.89 11.85
C PHE A 102 -1.06 5.53 12.42
N GLY A 103 -1.55 4.64 11.56
CA GLY A 103 -1.92 3.28 11.93
C GLY A 103 -3.30 2.85 11.45
N PHE A 104 -3.78 1.74 11.98
CA PHE A 104 -5.15 1.29 11.77
C PHE A 104 -5.63 0.46 12.98
N HIS A 105 -6.94 0.30 13.14
CA HIS A 105 -7.52 -0.43 14.28
C HIS A 105 -7.34 -1.94 14.20
N ILE A 106 -7.02 -2.46 13.02
CA ILE A 106 -6.68 -3.87 12.77
C ILE A 106 -5.53 -3.96 11.78
N SER A 107 -4.88 -5.11 11.68
CA SER A 107 -4.01 -5.38 10.54
C SER A 107 -4.88 -5.56 9.30
N THR A 108 -4.52 -4.86 8.22
CA THR A 108 -4.99 -5.18 6.88
C THR A 108 -4.03 -6.14 6.21
N CYS A 109 -4.42 -6.68 5.06
CA CYS A 109 -3.55 -7.56 4.29
C CYS A 109 -3.31 -6.94 2.93
N HIS A 110 -2.04 -6.88 2.55
CA HIS A 110 -1.66 -6.61 1.17
C HIS A 110 -1.51 -7.94 0.46
N THR A 111 -2.51 -8.32 -0.35
CA THR A 111 -2.64 -9.69 -0.87
C THR A 111 -2.74 -10.72 0.28
N LEU A 112 -1.68 -11.49 0.54
CA LEU A 112 -1.60 -12.48 1.62
C LEU A 112 -0.62 -12.07 2.74
N ASN A 113 0.01 -10.90 2.62
CA ASN A 113 0.94 -10.39 3.62
C ASN A 113 0.18 -9.53 4.62
N ILE A 114 0.24 -9.92 5.89
CA ILE A 114 -0.36 -9.15 6.98
C ILE A 114 0.46 -7.86 7.15
N GLN A 115 -0.19 -6.72 7.24
CA GLN A 115 0.50 -5.46 7.52
C GLN A 115 0.65 -5.26 9.03
N ALA A 116 1.88 -5.00 9.48
CA ALA A 116 2.17 -4.66 10.88
C ALA A 116 1.89 -3.17 11.14
N ILE A 117 0.60 -2.82 11.08
CA ILE A 117 0.09 -1.44 11.16
C ILE A 117 -1.03 -1.27 12.21
N ASN A 118 -1.33 -2.33 12.97
CA ASN A 118 -2.44 -2.43 13.92
C ASN A 118 -2.18 -1.75 15.27
N PHE A 119 -1.53 -0.59 15.24
CA PHE A 119 -1.23 0.24 16.39
C PHE A 119 -1.21 1.70 15.96
N TRP A 120 -1.32 2.62 16.93
CA TRP A 120 -1.36 4.06 16.65
C TRP A 120 -0.08 4.73 17.10
N THR A 121 0.57 5.48 16.20
CA THR A 121 1.78 6.25 16.51
C THR A 121 1.77 7.63 15.85
N ASP A 122 2.38 8.61 16.51
CA ASP A 122 2.62 9.93 15.94
C ASP A 122 3.79 9.93 14.95
N SER A 123 4.59 8.87 14.89
CA SER A 123 5.77 8.74 14.03
C SER A 123 5.49 7.89 12.79
N TRP A 124 5.54 8.50 11.61
CA TRP A 124 5.48 7.77 10.34
C TRP A 124 6.65 6.81 10.20
N CYS A 125 7.84 7.24 10.62
CA CYS A 125 9.03 6.39 10.59
C CYS A 125 8.82 5.12 11.42
N GLU A 126 8.18 5.20 12.59
CA GLU A 126 7.91 4.05 13.44
C GLU A 126 6.92 3.08 12.79
N LEU A 127 5.80 3.59 12.26
CA LEU A 127 4.81 2.75 11.58
C LEU A 127 5.43 2.06 10.36
N PHE A 128 6.14 2.82 9.53
CA PHE A 128 6.81 2.29 8.34
C PHE A 128 7.86 1.25 8.71
N SER A 129 8.72 1.52 9.70
CA SER A 129 9.73 0.56 10.17
C SER A 129 9.10 -0.73 10.70
N SER A 130 8.00 -0.65 11.43
CA SER A 130 7.28 -1.83 11.91
C SER A 130 6.76 -2.68 10.74
N HIS A 131 6.09 -2.05 9.78
CA HIS A 131 5.58 -2.74 8.60
C HIS A 131 6.71 -3.32 7.73
N PHE A 132 7.74 -2.53 7.42
CA PHE A 132 8.83 -2.96 6.57
C PHE A 132 9.68 -4.07 7.22
N SER A 133 9.92 -4.01 8.53
CA SER A 133 10.60 -5.09 9.26
C SER A 133 9.81 -6.40 9.18
N HIS A 134 8.48 -6.34 9.21
CA HIS A 134 7.66 -7.53 9.03
C HIS A 134 7.80 -8.10 7.61
N ILE A 135 7.76 -7.25 6.57
CA ILE A 135 7.98 -7.70 5.18
C ILE A 135 9.35 -8.33 5.00
N LEU A 136 10.40 -7.76 5.60
CA LEU A 136 11.74 -8.34 5.56
C LEU A 136 11.79 -9.71 6.25
N SER A 137 11.11 -9.88 7.38
CA SER A 137 11.03 -11.20 8.04
C SER A 137 10.30 -12.26 7.20
N LEU A 138 9.29 -11.86 6.42
CA LEU A 138 8.62 -12.77 5.48
C LEU A 138 9.55 -13.13 4.32
N ALA A 139 10.27 -12.14 3.79
CA ALA A 139 11.22 -12.33 2.71
C ALA A 139 12.42 -13.20 3.12
N GLU A 140 12.97 -13.04 4.33
CA GLU A 140 14.07 -13.86 4.87
C GLU A 140 13.79 -15.36 4.75
N THR A 141 12.54 -15.76 5.05
CA THR A 141 12.13 -17.16 4.98
C THR A 141 12.09 -17.72 3.55
N GLY A 142 12.00 -16.86 2.54
CA GLY A 142 11.94 -17.23 1.13
C GLY A 142 13.28 -17.10 0.40
N LEU A 143 13.97 -15.97 0.56
CA LEU A 143 15.05 -15.52 -0.35
C LEU A 143 16.39 -16.25 -0.21
N GLN A 144 16.71 -16.79 0.98
CA GLN A 144 18.00 -17.44 1.30
C GLN A 144 19.27 -16.74 0.75
N TRP A 145 19.26 -15.42 0.61
CA TRP A 145 20.32 -14.67 -0.08
C TRP A 145 21.48 -14.29 0.86
N PRO A 146 22.75 -14.41 0.40
CA PRO A 146 23.91 -13.93 1.16
C PRO A 146 23.78 -12.47 1.60
N ASN A 147 23.98 -12.25 2.89
CA ASN A 147 23.97 -10.95 3.53
C ASN A 147 22.62 -10.21 3.60
N PHE A 148 21.51 -10.91 3.36
CA PHE A 148 20.17 -10.35 3.49
C PHE A 148 19.96 -9.68 4.86
N ASP A 149 20.41 -10.31 5.95
CA ASP A 149 20.29 -9.76 7.30
C ASP A 149 21.05 -8.45 7.47
N GLN A 150 22.32 -8.39 7.05
CA GLN A 150 23.13 -7.18 7.18
C GLN A 150 22.52 -6.02 6.38
N ILE A 151 22.05 -6.28 5.16
CA ILE A 151 21.47 -5.27 4.29
C ILE A 151 20.10 -4.82 4.83
N SER A 152 19.26 -5.76 5.26
CA SER A 152 17.97 -5.47 5.90
C SER A 152 18.13 -4.60 7.14
N GLN A 153 19.07 -4.94 8.02
CA GLN A 153 19.38 -4.16 9.22
C GLN A 153 19.91 -2.76 8.87
N LEU A 154 20.77 -2.65 7.86
CA LEU A 154 21.27 -1.36 7.38
C LEU A 154 20.13 -0.48 6.85
N VAL A 155 19.26 -1.03 6.00
CA VAL A 155 18.12 -0.28 5.43
C VAL A 155 17.17 0.14 6.56
N LEU A 156 16.79 -0.76 7.45
CA LEU A 156 15.87 -0.48 8.56
C LEU A 156 16.42 0.55 9.56
N HIS A 157 17.70 0.48 9.93
CA HIS A 157 18.26 1.29 11.01
C HIS A 157 19.01 2.54 10.53
N LYS A 158 19.38 2.62 9.25
CA LYS A 158 20.09 3.78 8.68
C LYS A 158 19.28 4.48 7.59
N VAL A 159 18.82 3.74 6.58
CA VAL A 159 18.16 4.35 5.41
C VAL A 159 16.77 4.87 5.77
N VAL A 160 15.91 4.02 6.36
CA VAL A 160 14.53 4.39 6.70
C VAL A 160 14.46 5.62 7.62
N PRO A 161 15.18 5.68 8.77
CA PRO A 161 15.14 6.86 9.64
C PRO A 161 15.68 8.11 8.94
N ARG A 162 16.73 7.97 8.12
CA ARG A 162 17.33 9.11 7.42
C ARG A 162 16.37 9.75 6.41
N LEU A 163 15.49 8.96 5.80
CA LEU A 163 14.50 9.43 4.84
C LEU A 163 13.23 9.92 5.49
N LEU A 164 12.74 9.22 6.51
CA LEU A 164 11.41 9.47 7.06
C LEU A 164 11.41 10.46 8.22
N LEU A 165 12.43 10.47 9.09
CA LEU A 165 12.47 11.42 10.21
C LEU A 165 12.47 12.89 9.76
N PRO A 166 13.18 13.29 8.68
CA PRO A 166 13.10 14.67 8.19
C PRO A 166 11.69 15.15 7.90
N LEU A 167 10.77 14.28 7.46
CA LEU A 167 9.39 14.67 7.14
C LEU A 167 8.61 15.19 8.37
N GLN A 168 9.10 14.90 9.58
CA GLN A 168 8.52 15.29 10.86
C GLN A 168 9.49 16.05 11.77
N SER A 169 10.64 16.51 11.25
CA SER A 169 11.63 17.30 12.00
C SER A 169 11.60 18.77 11.59
N ASP A 170 12.29 19.63 12.37
CA ASP A 170 12.46 21.05 12.05
C ASP A 170 11.13 21.80 11.87
N GLY A 171 10.15 21.47 12.71
CA GLY A 171 8.81 22.08 12.68
C GLY A 171 7.89 21.56 11.57
N ARG A 172 8.34 20.59 10.76
CA ARG A 172 7.52 19.95 9.74
C ARG A 172 6.57 18.93 10.36
N THR A 173 5.41 18.81 9.75
CA THR A 173 4.39 17.85 10.13
C THR A 173 3.80 17.22 8.88
N ILE A 174 3.64 15.90 8.90
CA ILE A 174 2.88 15.17 7.89
C ILE A 174 1.54 14.74 8.50
N LYS A 175 0.48 14.94 7.73
CA LYS A 175 -0.88 14.51 8.09
C LYS A 175 -1.01 13.00 7.86
N PRO A 176 -1.45 12.20 8.83
CA PRO A 176 -1.90 10.84 8.57
C PRO A 176 -3.14 10.86 7.67
N VAL A 177 -3.01 10.31 6.47
CA VAL A 177 -4.10 10.18 5.50
C VAL A 177 -4.44 8.71 5.31
N LEU A 178 -5.70 8.42 4.99
CA LEU A 178 -6.08 7.07 4.60
C LEU A 178 -5.48 6.78 3.23
N VAL A 179 -4.57 5.81 3.16
CA VAL A 179 -3.99 5.33 1.91
C VAL A 179 -4.80 4.15 1.38
N HIS A 180 -4.78 3.93 0.06
CA HIS A 180 -5.26 2.71 -0.56
C HIS A 180 -4.44 1.50 -0.12
N GLY A 181 -3.13 1.66 -0.03
CA GLY A 181 -2.15 0.65 0.37
C GLY A 181 -1.83 -0.40 -0.70
N ASP A 182 -2.36 -0.23 -1.93
CA ASP A 182 -2.18 -1.16 -3.06
C ASP A 182 -2.58 -0.52 -4.41
N CYS A 183 -2.15 0.72 -4.63
CA CYS A 183 -2.65 1.55 -5.73
C CYS A 183 -1.85 1.32 -7.02
N TRP A 184 -2.17 0.25 -7.77
CA TRP A 184 -1.51 -0.09 -9.04
C TRP A 184 -2.52 -0.34 -10.17
N ASP A 185 -2.03 -0.72 -11.36
CA ASP A 185 -2.88 -0.93 -12.55
C ASP A 185 -4.05 -1.88 -12.30
N GLY A 186 -3.78 -2.95 -11.54
CA GLY A 186 -4.73 -4.01 -11.21
C GLY A 186 -5.94 -3.54 -10.41
N ASN A 187 -5.83 -2.41 -9.72
CA ASN A 187 -6.74 -1.99 -8.65
C ASN A 187 -7.39 -0.62 -8.90
N THR A 188 -7.22 -0.07 -10.10
CA THR A 188 -7.75 1.25 -10.47
C THR A 188 -8.49 1.14 -11.79
N ALA A 189 -9.66 1.76 -11.93
CA ALA A 189 -10.43 1.62 -13.16
C ALA A 189 -11.41 2.76 -13.41
N ILE A 190 -11.93 2.82 -14.64
CA ILE A 190 -13.15 3.55 -15.01
C ILE A 190 -14.29 2.55 -15.22
N THR A 191 -15.41 2.78 -14.54
CA THR A 191 -16.64 1.98 -14.63
C THR A 191 -17.52 2.40 -15.80
N ALA A 192 -18.53 1.59 -16.12
CA ALA A 192 -19.46 1.83 -17.22
C ALA A 192 -20.32 3.09 -17.08
N ASP A 193 -20.50 3.58 -15.86
CA ASP A 193 -21.14 4.87 -15.56
C ASP A 193 -20.14 6.04 -15.58
N GLY A 194 -18.88 5.80 -15.94
CA GLY A 194 -17.84 6.82 -16.10
C GLY A 194 -17.14 7.23 -14.81
N ARG A 195 -17.39 6.56 -13.68
CA ARG A 195 -16.68 6.84 -12.41
C ARG A 195 -15.28 6.25 -12.43
N ALA A 196 -14.31 6.99 -11.90
CA ALA A 196 -13.03 6.44 -11.53
C ALA A 196 -13.14 5.80 -10.14
N VAL A 197 -12.59 4.60 -9.98
CA VAL A 197 -12.74 3.79 -8.75
C VAL A 197 -11.44 3.07 -8.39
N PHE A 198 -11.33 2.78 -7.10
CA PHE A 198 -10.38 1.89 -6.46
C PHE A 198 -11.08 0.59 -6.05
N TYR A 199 -10.34 -0.50 -5.93
CA TYR A 199 -10.79 -1.75 -5.31
C TYR A 199 -9.57 -2.54 -4.83
N ASP A 200 -9.77 -3.65 -4.12
CA ASP A 200 -8.69 -4.50 -3.61
C ASP A 200 -7.73 -3.72 -2.70
N VAL A 201 -8.31 -3.02 -1.72
CA VAL A 201 -7.59 -2.08 -0.85
C VAL A 201 -6.90 -2.79 0.31
N ALA A 202 -5.73 -2.27 0.68
CA ALA A 202 -4.93 -2.70 1.81
C ALA A 202 -4.73 -1.51 2.77
N ALA A 203 -5.84 -0.86 3.11
CA ALA A 203 -5.84 0.51 3.63
C ALA A 203 -5.32 0.64 5.07
N PHE A 204 -4.72 1.79 5.38
CA PHE A 204 -4.36 2.23 6.73
C PHE A 204 -4.12 3.75 6.73
N TYR A 205 -3.94 4.38 7.89
CA TYR A 205 -3.54 5.79 7.96
C TYR A 205 -2.02 5.93 7.89
N GLY A 206 -1.51 6.41 6.75
CA GLY A 206 -0.09 6.52 6.43
C GLY A 206 0.29 7.90 5.87
N HIS A 207 1.50 7.98 5.31
CA HIS A 207 1.92 9.12 4.49
C HIS A 207 1.38 9.00 3.07
N ASN A 208 0.93 10.10 2.48
CA ASN A 208 0.22 10.09 1.19
C ASN A 208 1.08 9.61 0.00
N GLU A 209 2.41 9.73 0.08
CA GLU A 209 3.29 9.27 -1.01
C GLU A 209 3.51 7.76 -1.00
N TYR A 210 3.04 7.05 0.04
CA TYR A 210 3.06 5.58 0.10
C TYR A 210 2.33 4.94 -1.10
N ASP A 211 1.17 5.48 -1.48
CA ASP A 211 0.38 4.97 -2.61
C ASP A 211 1.03 5.17 -3.97
N LEU A 212 2.08 5.99 -4.07
CA LEU A 212 2.84 6.19 -5.31
C LEU A 212 3.98 5.18 -5.47
N GLY A 213 4.23 4.31 -4.47
CA GLY A 213 5.33 3.35 -4.53
C GLY A 213 5.26 2.41 -5.72
N ASP A 214 4.09 1.80 -5.96
CA ASP A 214 3.87 0.94 -7.13
C ASP A 214 4.03 1.72 -8.44
N TRP A 215 3.85 3.04 -8.44
CA TRP A 215 4.00 3.85 -9.66
C TRP A 215 5.48 4.04 -10.03
N ARG A 216 6.43 3.54 -9.26
CA ARG A 216 7.85 3.56 -9.64
C ARG A 216 8.24 2.38 -10.52
N ALA A 217 7.52 1.27 -10.43
CA ALA A 217 7.92 0.04 -11.07
C ALA A 217 7.62 0.07 -12.59
N PRO A 218 8.63 -0.02 -13.48
CA PRO A 218 8.44 0.11 -14.92
C PRO A 218 7.49 -0.92 -15.57
N ARG A 219 7.23 -2.01 -14.86
CA ARG A 219 6.28 -3.07 -15.26
C ARG A 219 4.81 -2.62 -15.25
N HIS A 220 4.50 -1.58 -14.48
CA HIS A 220 3.15 -1.08 -14.28
C HIS A 220 2.89 0.11 -15.20
N ALA A 221 1.73 0.16 -15.85
CA ALA A 221 1.30 1.28 -16.70
C ALA A 221 1.21 2.61 -15.92
N VAL A 222 0.85 2.56 -14.63
CA VAL A 222 0.88 3.72 -13.72
C VAL A 222 2.28 4.30 -13.50
N SER A 223 3.33 3.63 -13.96
CA SER A 223 4.70 4.18 -13.93
C SER A 223 5.01 5.24 -14.97
N ASN A 224 4.09 5.46 -15.91
CA ASN A 224 4.18 6.61 -16.80
C ASN A 224 4.15 7.91 -15.97
N GLU A 225 5.12 8.81 -16.20
CA GLU A 225 5.26 10.06 -15.46
C GLU A 225 3.99 10.92 -15.44
N ALA A 226 3.10 10.77 -16.43
CA ALA A 226 1.81 11.45 -16.47
C ALA A 226 0.99 11.20 -15.18
N TYR A 227 1.02 9.99 -14.60
CA TYR A 227 0.29 9.66 -13.38
C TYR A 227 0.85 10.42 -12.17
N VAL A 228 2.15 10.26 -11.90
CA VAL A 228 2.84 10.94 -10.80
C VAL A 228 2.71 12.45 -10.93
N ASN A 229 2.88 13.00 -12.15
CA ASN A 229 2.74 14.42 -12.41
C ASN A 229 1.31 14.93 -12.19
N ALA A 230 0.28 14.17 -12.62
CA ALA A 230 -1.12 14.52 -12.38
C ALA A 230 -1.44 14.55 -10.88
N TYR A 231 -0.92 13.60 -10.11
CA TYR A 231 -1.09 13.58 -8.65
C TYR A 231 -0.34 14.73 -7.98
N LYS A 232 0.95 14.96 -8.31
CA LYS A 232 1.78 16.01 -7.72
C LYS A 232 1.28 17.42 -8.00
N LYS A 233 0.58 17.64 -9.13
CA LYS A 233 -0.16 18.89 -9.42
C LYS A 233 -1.30 19.14 -8.41
N LYS A 234 -1.88 18.09 -7.83
CA LYS A 234 -2.96 18.20 -6.84
C LYS A 234 -2.40 18.21 -5.42
N ILE A 235 -1.50 17.31 -5.08
CA ILE A 235 -0.87 17.24 -3.76
C ILE A 235 0.64 17.39 -3.96
N PRO A 236 1.21 18.57 -3.67
CA PRO A 236 2.65 18.78 -3.77
C PRO A 236 3.44 17.80 -2.89
N PRO A 237 4.66 17.42 -3.29
CA PRO A 237 5.54 16.58 -2.47
C PRO A 237 5.77 17.17 -1.08
N SER A 238 5.95 16.29 -0.09
CA SER A 238 6.25 16.70 1.28
C SER A 238 7.68 17.25 1.40
N GLU A 239 7.85 18.31 2.19
CA GLU A 239 9.18 18.85 2.51
C GLU A 239 10.01 17.85 3.34
N PRO A 240 11.31 17.66 3.04
CA PRO A 240 12.20 18.61 2.38
C PRO A 240 12.21 18.52 0.86
N GLY A 241 11.23 17.86 0.23
CA GLY A 241 11.11 17.82 -1.21
C GLY A 241 12.40 17.28 -1.78
N LEU A 242 12.70 16.02 -1.46
CA LEU A 242 13.92 15.33 -1.87
C LEU A 242 13.89 15.14 -3.40
N THR A 243 13.97 16.23 -4.15
CA THR A 243 14.04 16.28 -5.60
C THR A 243 15.32 17.00 -6.00
N PRO A 244 16.14 16.42 -6.89
CA PRO A 244 15.95 15.13 -7.55
C PRO A 244 16.62 14.02 -6.73
N ASP A 245 16.16 13.74 -5.51
CA ASP A 245 16.75 12.67 -4.73
C ASP A 245 16.21 11.32 -5.25
N PRO A 246 17.08 10.37 -5.57
CA PRO A 246 16.67 9.00 -5.86
C PRO A 246 15.95 8.32 -4.68
N LEU A 247 16.12 8.80 -3.45
CA LEU A 247 15.49 8.24 -2.25
C LEU A 247 14.28 9.07 -1.79
N THR A 248 13.09 8.48 -1.92
CA THR A 248 11.81 9.09 -1.51
C THR A 248 10.96 8.06 -0.75
N VAL A 249 9.86 8.50 -0.13
CA VAL A 249 8.85 7.59 0.46
C VAL A 249 8.38 6.57 -0.57
N GLU A 250 8.24 7.00 -1.82
CA GLU A 250 7.82 6.16 -2.95
C GLU A 250 8.79 4.97 -3.17
N VAL A 251 10.10 5.16 -3.01
CA VAL A 251 11.11 4.08 -3.20
C VAL A 251 11.04 3.06 -2.07
N LEU A 252 10.87 3.55 -0.85
CA LEU A 252 10.68 2.71 0.32
C LEU A 252 9.39 1.88 0.20
N ALA A 253 8.30 2.50 -0.29
CA ALA A 253 7.05 1.81 -0.56
C ALA A 253 7.18 0.78 -1.70
N ASP A 254 7.89 1.11 -2.79
CA ASP A 254 8.18 0.15 -3.86
C ASP A 254 8.96 -1.07 -3.36
N ALA A 255 9.90 -0.90 -2.42
CA ALA A 255 10.58 -2.04 -1.79
C ALA A 255 9.61 -2.97 -1.04
N ILE A 256 8.62 -2.42 -0.32
CA ILE A 256 7.55 -3.22 0.29
C ILE A 256 6.78 -4.01 -0.77
N PHE A 257 6.43 -3.36 -1.88
CA PHE A 257 5.62 -3.96 -2.94
C PHE A 257 6.39 -4.99 -3.79
N SER A 258 7.70 -4.83 -3.98
CA SER A 258 8.55 -5.83 -4.64
C SER A 258 8.68 -7.11 -3.82
N GLY A 259 8.71 -7.01 -2.48
CA GLY A 259 8.71 -8.20 -1.60
C GLY A 259 7.42 -9.02 -1.63
N ARG A 260 6.36 -8.50 -2.26
CA ARG A 260 4.98 -8.98 -2.14
C ARG A 260 4.52 -9.88 -3.29
N LEU A 261 4.98 -9.67 -4.51
CA LEU A 261 4.33 -10.25 -5.70
C LEU A 261 4.75 -11.68 -6.07
N GLY A 262 5.58 -12.35 -5.25
CA GLY A 262 6.41 -13.44 -5.79
C GLY A 262 7.23 -12.96 -6.99
N GLN A 263 7.40 -11.63 -7.10
CA GLN A 263 8.40 -11.08 -7.97
C GLN A 263 9.71 -11.62 -7.48
N SER A 264 10.50 -12.08 -8.45
CA SER A 264 11.75 -12.78 -8.24
C SER A 264 12.49 -12.16 -7.08
N GLU A 265 13.06 -13.00 -6.23
CA GLU A 265 13.93 -12.64 -5.10
C GLU A 265 14.87 -11.47 -5.43
N PHE A 266 15.33 -11.47 -6.67
CA PHE A 266 16.09 -10.43 -7.35
C PHE A 266 15.50 -8.99 -7.31
N ALA A 267 14.19 -8.79 -7.40
CA ALA A 267 13.58 -7.46 -7.44
C ALA A 267 13.62 -6.77 -6.07
N LEU A 268 13.28 -7.50 -5.01
CA LEU A 268 13.41 -6.99 -3.63
C LEU A 268 14.88 -6.72 -3.30
N LEU A 269 15.76 -7.66 -3.69
CA LEU A 269 17.21 -7.52 -3.59
C LEU A 269 17.72 -6.23 -4.23
N VAL A 270 17.41 -6.00 -5.52
CA VAL A 270 17.84 -4.81 -6.27
C VAL A 270 17.35 -3.53 -5.58
N ASN A 271 16.13 -3.53 -5.04
CA ASN A 271 15.61 -2.38 -4.31
C ASN A 271 16.38 -2.13 -2.99
N LEU A 272 16.70 -3.18 -2.23
CA LEU A 272 17.51 -3.05 -1.01
C LEU A 272 18.94 -2.58 -1.29
N GLU A 273 19.58 -3.13 -2.32
CA GLU A 273 20.91 -2.71 -2.76
C GLU A 273 20.92 -1.28 -3.29
N TYR A 274 19.89 -0.88 -4.05
CA TYR A 274 19.73 0.48 -4.54
C TYR A 274 19.59 1.47 -3.38
N LEU A 275 18.77 1.14 -2.38
CA LEU A 275 18.61 1.92 -1.16
C LEU A 275 19.93 2.08 -0.40
N GLN A 276 20.69 0.98 -0.25
CA GLN A 276 22.01 0.99 0.37
C GLN A 276 23.02 1.83 -0.43
N CYS A 277 23.14 1.62 -1.75
CA CYS A 277 24.10 2.31 -2.60
C CYS A 277 23.82 3.82 -2.67
N SER A 278 22.54 4.20 -2.83
CA SER A 278 22.12 5.59 -2.86
C SER A 278 22.36 6.27 -1.51
N PHE A 279 22.19 5.53 -0.41
CA PHE A 279 22.59 6.00 0.92
C PHE A 279 24.12 6.21 1.00
N CYS A 280 24.94 5.20 0.71
CA CYS A 280 26.39 5.29 0.85
C CYS A 280 27.06 6.36 -0.04
N SER A 281 26.69 6.43 -1.31
CA SER A 281 27.30 7.35 -2.30
C SER A 281 27.19 8.82 -1.90
N ARG A 282 26.10 9.20 -1.22
CA ARG A 282 25.85 10.59 -0.83
C ARG A 282 26.68 11.02 0.38
N PHE A 283 26.93 10.11 1.33
CA PHE A 283 27.59 10.45 2.60
C PHE A 283 29.12 10.32 2.56
N ASN A 284 29.71 9.78 1.49
CA ASN A 284 31.17 9.85 1.26
C ASN A 284 31.66 11.23 0.77
N THR A 285 30.78 12.24 0.67
CA THR A 285 31.16 13.60 0.23
C THR A 285 31.48 14.56 1.39
N GLU A 286 31.16 14.20 2.65
CA GLU A 286 31.63 14.92 3.83
C GLU A 286 32.90 14.24 4.35
N GLY A 287 34.06 14.83 4.05
CA GLY A 287 35.39 14.22 4.15
C GLY A 287 35.91 13.86 5.55
N ASN A 288 35.13 13.23 6.42
CA ASN A 288 35.61 12.55 7.62
C ASN A 288 34.57 11.57 8.18
N ALA A 289 34.33 10.48 7.46
CA ALA A 289 34.07 9.17 8.04
C ALA A 289 34.30 8.15 6.94
N SER A 290 35.31 7.29 7.10
CA SER A 290 35.30 6.03 6.37
C SER A 290 33.96 5.36 6.70
N CYS A 291 33.04 5.33 5.75
CA CYS A 291 31.86 4.49 5.86
C CYS A 291 32.36 3.05 5.81
N SER A 292 32.80 2.53 6.95
CA SER A 292 33.18 1.13 7.15
C SER A 292 31.91 0.28 7.25
N ILE A 293 31.00 0.49 6.31
CA ILE A 293 30.04 -0.54 5.92
C ILE A 293 30.86 -1.38 4.95
N PRO A 294 31.19 -2.64 5.28
CA PRO A 294 31.93 -3.50 4.38
C PRO A 294 31.27 -3.43 3.01
N ASN A 295 32.07 -3.17 1.97
CA ASN A 295 31.60 -3.36 0.62
C ASN A 295 31.39 -4.87 0.50
N ILE A 296 30.17 -5.33 0.76
CA ILE A 296 29.81 -6.75 0.84
C ILE A 296 30.10 -7.44 -0.51
N PHE A 297 30.32 -6.65 -1.57
CA PHE A 297 30.64 -7.05 -2.93
C PHE A 297 32.12 -6.95 -3.32
N SER A 298 33.07 -6.72 -2.38
CA SER A 298 34.50 -6.81 -2.70
C SER A 298 35.04 -8.25 -2.78
N GLY A 299 34.17 -9.25 -2.63
CA GLY A 299 34.50 -10.65 -2.90
C GLY A 299 34.13 -11.01 -4.33
N ASN A 300 35.12 -11.06 -5.22
CA ASN A 300 35.00 -11.86 -6.43
C ASN A 300 34.68 -13.29 -6.00
N ASP A 301 33.53 -13.82 -6.42
CA ASP A 301 33.39 -15.18 -6.91
C ASP A 301 32.07 -15.26 -7.68
N TYR A 302 32.18 -15.58 -8.97
CA TYR A 302 31.10 -15.87 -9.92
C TYR A 302 30.44 -17.21 -9.60
#